data_AF-A0A1Y0RLW3-F1
#
_entry.id   AF-A0A1Y0RLW3-F1
#
_cell.length_a   1.000
_cell.length_b   1.000
_cell.length_c   1.000
_cell.angle_alpha   90.00
_cell.angle_beta   90.00
_cell.angle_gamma   90.00
#
_symmetry.space_group_name_H-M   'P 1'
#
loop_
_entity.id
_entity.type
_entity.pdbx_description
1 polymer ?
#
loop_
_entity_poly.entity_id
_entity_poly.type
_entity_poly.pdbx_seq_one_letter_code
_entity_poly.pdbx_strand_id
1 'polypeptide(L)'
;MAVTENLNPNSLLKDARTTIDFNNDGRSDIFWRNRNTGQNAIWLLNNTNYSDAVFLPTVPTNWDYTTADFNGDGRSDIFWRNSQTGQNAIWSLDGTNVAQAVTLPTNVPTAWNYSLGDFNGDGRSDIFWRNSQTGQNAIWLIEDTNVAQAVTLPTNVPTAWNYSLGDFNGDGRSDIFWRNSQTGQNAIWLLDGTNVTEAVTLPTNVPTSWDYSLGDFNGNGTSDIFWRNSQTGQNAIWLLEGTNVAEAATLPTNVPTSWDYSLGDFNGNGTSDVFWRNSQTGQNAIWLLNGTNVAEAATLPTNVPTSWDYSLGDFNNNGTSDIFWRNSQTGDNAIWLIEGTNYTNTAALANVPTAWSSVPI
;
A
#
# COMPACT_ATOMS: atom_id res chain seq x y z
N MET A 1 -26.29 1.22 17.52
CA MET A 1 -25.36 2.30 17.10
C MET A 1 -23.99 1.69 17.12
N ALA A 2 -23.54 1.20 15.97
CA ALA A 2 -22.16 0.74 15.85
C ALA A 2 -21.30 2.00 15.81
N VAL A 3 -20.38 2.12 16.77
CA VAL A 3 -19.29 3.09 16.67
C VAL A 3 -18.40 2.53 15.57
N THR A 4 -18.48 3.10 14.37
CA THR A 4 -17.47 2.88 13.34
C THR A 4 -16.19 3.50 13.87
N GLU A 5 -15.25 2.68 14.33
CA GLU A 5 -13.89 3.13 14.56
C GLU A 5 -13.39 3.72 13.25
N ASN A 6 -12.88 4.96 13.32
CA ASN A 6 -12.27 5.61 12.18
C ASN A 6 -10.93 4.91 11.93
N LEU A 7 -10.94 3.90 11.06
CA LEU A 7 -9.78 3.07 10.76
C LEU A 7 -8.78 3.91 9.98
N ASN A 8 -7.50 3.77 10.32
CA ASN A 8 -6.39 4.43 9.65
C ASN A 8 -6.52 4.30 8.12
N PRO A 9 -6.74 5.41 7.38
CA PRO A 9 -6.97 5.36 5.93
C PRO A 9 -5.74 4.88 5.14
N ASN A 10 -4.58 4.76 5.81
CA ASN A 10 -3.30 4.33 5.24
C ASN A 10 -2.73 3.09 5.93
N SER A 11 -3.48 2.43 6.82
CA SER A 11 -2.99 1.18 7.38
C SER A 11 -2.90 0.14 6.27
N LEU A 12 -1.68 -0.32 6.01
CA LEU A 12 -1.38 -1.50 5.20
C LEU A 12 -2.05 -2.80 5.72
N LEU A 13 -3.00 -2.71 6.66
CA LEU A 13 -3.25 -3.74 7.67
C LEU A 13 -4.67 -4.19 7.87
N LYS A 14 -5.64 -3.58 7.21
CA LYS A 14 -6.99 -4.17 7.28
C LYS A 14 -7.68 -4.38 5.99
N ASP A 15 -7.09 -3.97 4.87
CA ASP A 15 -7.81 -4.13 3.64
C ASP A 15 -6.95 -3.83 2.42
N ALA A 16 -6.98 -4.74 1.46
CA ALA A 16 -6.80 -4.37 0.06
C ALA A 16 -7.94 -3.45 -0.45
N ARG A 17 -8.84 -2.98 0.43
CA ARG A 17 -9.67 -1.77 0.30
C ARG A 17 -8.89 -0.45 0.54
N THR A 18 -7.55 -0.44 0.70
CA THR A 18 -6.74 0.78 0.45
C THR A 18 -6.74 1.09 -1.04
N THR A 19 -7.91 1.47 -1.50
CA THR A 19 -8.20 1.70 -2.88
C THR A 19 -8.26 3.20 -3.06
N ILE A 20 -7.73 3.65 -4.17
CA ILE A 20 -8.00 5.00 -4.64
C ILE A 20 -9.52 5.07 -4.77
N ASP A 21 -10.22 5.77 -3.88
CA ASP A 21 -11.66 6.02 -3.96
C ASP A 21 -11.84 7.52 -3.85
N PHE A 22 -12.18 8.17 -4.95
CA PHE A 22 -12.34 9.62 -4.97
C PHE A 22 -13.74 10.04 -4.56
N ASN A 23 -14.71 9.13 -4.52
CA ASN A 23 -16.11 9.45 -4.37
C ASN A 23 -16.78 8.84 -3.11
N ASN A 24 -16.05 8.00 -2.38
CA ASN A 24 -16.45 7.29 -1.16
C ASN A 24 -17.68 6.38 -1.39
N ASP A 25 -17.72 5.66 -2.52
CA ASP A 25 -18.71 4.60 -2.78
C ASP A 25 -18.21 3.20 -2.40
N GLY A 26 -17.00 3.12 -1.83
CA GLY A 26 -16.37 1.88 -1.38
C GLY A 26 -15.77 1.07 -2.53
N ARG A 27 -15.65 1.66 -3.73
CA ARG A 27 -15.00 1.02 -4.86
C ARG A 27 -13.69 1.71 -5.19
N SER A 28 -12.78 0.91 -5.71
CA SER A 28 -11.56 1.40 -6.31
C SER A 28 -11.87 2.15 -7.60
N ASP A 29 -11.51 3.42 -7.62
CA ASP A 29 -11.33 4.29 -8.78
C ASP A 29 -9.90 4.18 -9.34
N ILE A 30 -9.62 4.87 -10.45
CA ILE A 30 -8.29 4.89 -11.07
C ILE A 30 -7.81 6.32 -11.27
N PHE A 31 -6.66 6.64 -10.71
CA PHE A 31 -5.90 7.85 -11.06
C PHE A 31 -4.92 7.55 -12.19
N TRP A 32 -5.02 8.30 -13.28
CA TRP A 32 -4.18 8.19 -14.46
C TRP A 32 -3.22 9.36 -14.56
N ARG A 33 -1.96 9.04 -14.87
CA ARG A 33 -0.94 10.04 -15.15
C ARG A 33 -0.16 9.77 -16.43
N ASN A 34 -0.09 10.77 -17.30
CA ASN A 34 0.74 10.74 -18.48
C ASN A 34 2.20 11.07 -18.15
N ARG A 35 3.09 10.09 -18.32
CA ARG A 35 4.52 10.21 -17.99
C ARG A 35 5.29 11.14 -18.93
N ASN A 36 4.76 11.42 -20.11
CA ASN A 36 5.40 12.28 -21.10
C ASN A 36 4.93 13.74 -21.01
N THR A 37 3.67 13.97 -20.64
CA THR A 37 3.06 15.31 -20.66
C THR A 37 2.72 15.86 -19.28
N GLY A 38 2.66 15.01 -18.26
CA GLY A 38 2.23 15.39 -16.92
C GLY A 38 0.72 15.59 -16.76
N GLN A 39 -0.07 15.23 -17.78
CA GLN A 39 -1.53 15.26 -17.68
C GLN A 39 -2.03 14.21 -16.68
N ASN A 40 -3.12 14.55 -15.99
CA ASN A 40 -3.72 13.72 -14.95
C ASN A 40 -5.21 13.53 -15.24
N ALA A 41 -5.75 12.35 -14.96
CA ALA A 41 -7.18 12.08 -15.09
C ALA A 41 -7.64 11.11 -14.01
N ILE A 42 -8.91 11.22 -13.61
CA ILE A 42 -9.56 10.26 -12.71
C ILE A 42 -10.62 9.51 -13.50
N TRP A 43 -10.68 8.20 -13.31
CA TRP A 43 -11.81 7.37 -13.69
C TRP A 43 -12.57 6.98 -12.43
N LEU A 44 -13.79 7.51 -12.30
CA LEU A 44 -14.73 7.02 -11.29
C LEU A 44 -15.35 5.71 -11.79
N LEU A 45 -15.19 4.63 -11.02
CA LEU A 45 -15.70 3.31 -11.36
C LEU A 45 -17.04 3.05 -10.67
N ASN A 46 -17.98 2.51 -11.42
CA ASN A 46 -19.26 2.02 -10.93
C ASN A 46 -19.37 0.54 -11.26
N ASN A 47 -19.00 -0.29 -10.29
CA ASN A 47 -18.54 -1.66 -10.51
C ASN A 47 -17.40 -1.66 -11.55
N THR A 48 -17.52 -2.49 -12.58
CA THR A 48 -16.51 -2.60 -13.62
C THR A 48 -16.67 -1.65 -14.81
N ASN A 49 -17.48 -0.58 -14.68
CA ASN A 49 -17.67 0.41 -15.74
C ASN A 49 -17.16 1.77 -15.25
N TYR A 50 -16.54 2.56 -16.13
CA TYR A 50 -16.33 3.99 -15.87
C TYR A 50 -17.28 4.81 -16.74
N SER A 51 -17.77 5.93 -16.22
CA SER A 51 -18.70 6.79 -16.96
C SER A 51 -17.98 7.69 -17.96
N ASP A 52 -16.98 8.45 -17.49
CA ASP A 52 -16.09 9.29 -18.29
C ASP A 52 -14.79 9.58 -17.53
N ALA A 53 -13.74 9.97 -18.25
CA ALA A 53 -12.48 10.42 -17.67
C ALA A 53 -12.57 11.91 -17.29
N VAL A 54 -12.29 12.25 -16.02
CA VAL A 54 -12.21 13.65 -15.58
C VAL A 54 -10.76 14.09 -15.53
N PHE A 55 -10.37 15.03 -16.39
CA PHE A 55 -9.01 15.56 -16.42
C PHE A 55 -8.79 16.59 -15.31
N LEU A 56 -7.72 16.40 -14.53
CA LEU A 56 -7.24 17.36 -13.55
C LEU A 56 -6.20 18.31 -14.18
N PRO A 57 -5.80 19.40 -13.49
CA PRO A 57 -4.70 20.23 -13.96
C PRO A 57 -3.41 19.42 -14.22
N THR A 58 -2.71 19.78 -15.29
CA THR A 58 -1.41 19.19 -15.65
C THR A 58 -0.37 19.55 -14.61
N VAL A 59 0.40 18.56 -14.15
CA VAL A 59 1.54 18.76 -13.24
C VAL A 59 2.83 18.29 -13.95
N PRO A 60 3.91 19.11 -13.98
CA PRO A 60 5.14 18.76 -14.67
C PRO A 60 5.68 17.36 -14.32
N THR A 61 6.30 16.68 -15.28
CA THR A 61 6.72 15.27 -15.16
C THR A 61 7.83 15.02 -14.15
N ASN A 62 8.50 16.07 -13.65
CA ASN A 62 9.46 15.98 -12.55
C ASN A 62 8.80 16.01 -11.16
N TRP A 63 7.47 15.98 -11.09
CA TRP A 63 6.76 15.72 -9.85
C TRP A 63 6.32 14.27 -9.83
N ASP A 64 6.51 13.57 -8.73
CA ASP A 64 5.89 12.27 -8.45
C ASP A 64 4.63 12.48 -7.63
N TYR A 65 3.82 11.45 -7.50
CA TYR A 65 2.56 11.51 -6.77
C TYR A 65 2.30 10.24 -5.97
N THR A 66 1.51 10.38 -4.90
CA THR A 66 0.80 9.29 -4.25
C THR A 66 -0.57 9.80 -3.80
N THR A 67 -1.50 8.89 -3.56
CA THR A 67 -2.83 9.19 -3.03
C THR A 67 -2.94 8.80 -1.57
N ALA A 68 -3.73 9.55 -0.80
CA ALA A 68 -4.07 9.26 0.60
C ALA A 68 -5.20 10.21 1.02
N ASP A 69 -5.88 9.99 2.15
CA ASP A 69 -6.90 10.92 2.67
C ASP A 69 -6.26 11.95 3.63
N PHE A 70 -6.13 13.21 3.20
CA PHE A 70 -5.49 14.25 4.03
C PHE A 70 -6.50 15.08 4.86
N ASN A 71 -7.80 14.99 4.55
CA ASN A 71 -8.84 15.82 5.19
C ASN A 71 -9.80 15.00 6.09
N GLY A 72 -9.75 13.67 6.03
CA GLY A 72 -10.52 12.73 6.84
C GLY A 72 -11.96 12.53 6.34
N ASP A 73 -12.25 12.79 5.07
CA ASP A 73 -13.58 12.62 4.46
C ASP A 73 -13.82 11.24 3.84
N GLY A 74 -12.82 10.35 3.92
CA GLY A 74 -12.81 9.01 3.37
C GLY A 74 -12.54 8.96 1.86
N ARG A 75 -12.08 10.07 1.25
CA ARG A 75 -11.76 10.13 -0.18
C ARG A 75 -10.27 10.32 -0.40
N SER A 76 -9.83 9.88 -1.57
CA SER A 76 -8.44 10.03 -1.99
C SER A 76 -8.12 11.46 -2.38
N ASP A 77 -7.16 12.04 -1.68
CA ASP A 77 -6.45 13.25 -2.04
C ASP A 77 -5.12 12.91 -2.76
N ILE A 78 -4.36 13.92 -3.20
CA ILE A 78 -3.08 13.70 -3.90
C ILE A 78 -1.94 14.45 -3.23
N PHE A 79 -0.92 13.71 -2.82
CA PHE A 79 0.38 14.26 -2.43
C PHE A 79 1.32 14.29 -3.65
N TRP A 80 1.91 15.45 -3.89
CA TRP A 80 2.85 15.71 -4.97
C TRP A 80 4.24 15.99 -4.40
N ARG A 81 5.28 15.39 -5.00
CA ARG A 81 6.68 15.67 -4.64
C ARG A 81 7.52 15.91 -5.87
N ASN A 82 8.17 17.06 -5.95
CA ASN A 82 9.13 17.35 -7.00
C ASN A 82 10.43 16.55 -6.78
N SER A 83 10.74 15.62 -7.67
CA SER A 83 11.91 14.74 -7.58
C SER A 83 13.24 15.45 -7.83
N GLN A 84 13.21 16.69 -8.33
CA GLN A 84 14.42 17.49 -8.58
C GLN A 84 14.69 18.50 -7.47
N THR A 85 13.66 19.13 -6.92
CA THR A 85 13.79 20.23 -5.95
C THR A 85 13.43 19.82 -4.52
N GLY A 86 12.70 18.71 -4.33
CA GLY A 86 12.17 18.30 -3.04
C GLY A 86 10.98 19.12 -2.55
N GLN A 87 10.42 19.99 -3.41
CA GLN A 87 9.18 20.71 -3.12
C GLN A 87 8.00 19.75 -3.03
N ASN A 88 7.07 20.00 -2.11
CA ASN A 88 5.90 19.16 -1.90
C ASN A 88 4.61 19.98 -2.02
N ALA A 89 3.53 19.35 -2.46
CA ALA A 89 2.21 19.94 -2.47
C ALA A 89 1.13 18.90 -2.12
N ILE A 90 0.04 19.33 -1.50
CA ILE A 90 -1.14 18.51 -1.24
C ILE A 90 -2.29 19.11 -2.04
N TRP A 91 -2.96 18.27 -2.82
CA TRP A 91 -4.24 18.60 -3.44
C TRP A 91 -5.31 17.84 -2.70
N SER A 92 -6.24 18.56 -2.07
CA SER A 92 -7.43 17.94 -1.50
C SER A 92 -8.57 17.98 -2.53
N LEU A 93 -9.28 16.87 -2.67
CA LEU A 93 -10.30 16.61 -3.69
C LEU A 93 -11.68 16.42 -3.05
N ASP A 94 -12.70 16.92 -3.73
CA ASP A 94 -14.12 16.62 -3.46
C ASP A 94 -14.66 15.88 -4.70
N GLY A 95 -14.61 14.55 -4.67
CA GLY A 95 -14.85 13.77 -5.88
C GLY A 95 -13.69 13.92 -6.85
N THR A 96 -14.02 14.34 -8.07
CA THR A 96 -13.03 14.64 -9.13
C THR A 96 -12.62 16.12 -9.18
N ASN A 97 -13.11 16.95 -8.24
CA ASN A 97 -12.81 18.36 -8.19
C ASN A 97 -11.64 18.63 -7.24
N VAL A 98 -10.61 19.35 -7.69
CA VAL A 98 -9.54 19.84 -6.81
C VAL A 98 -10.10 20.99 -5.97
N ALA A 99 -10.47 20.71 -4.72
CA ALA A 99 -11.04 21.66 -3.79
C ALA A 99 -9.97 22.63 -3.26
N GLN A 100 -8.77 22.11 -2.98
CA GLN A 100 -7.61 22.91 -2.56
C GLN A 100 -6.33 22.35 -3.20
N ALA A 101 -5.40 23.23 -3.54
CA ALA A 101 -4.06 22.87 -4.00
C ALA A 101 -3.03 23.74 -3.29
N VAL A 102 -2.33 23.16 -2.31
CA VAL A 102 -1.41 23.90 -1.43
C VAL A 102 0.01 23.37 -1.61
N THR A 103 0.94 24.29 -1.86
CA THR A 103 2.37 23.99 -1.80
C THR A 103 2.83 24.09 -0.36
N LEU A 104 3.46 23.02 0.16
CA LEU A 104 3.96 23.01 1.53
C LEU A 104 5.14 24.00 1.67
N PRO A 105 5.25 24.70 2.81
CA PRO A 105 6.16 25.86 2.95
C PRO A 105 7.65 25.49 2.92
N THR A 106 7.99 24.24 3.24
CA THR A 106 9.37 23.78 3.35
C THR A 106 9.67 22.75 2.25
N ASN A 107 10.66 23.05 1.41
CA ASN A 107 11.22 22.05 0.51
C ASN A 107 12.03 21.03 1.33
N VAL A 108 11.69 19.76 1.19
CA VAL A 108 12.42 18.68 1.86
C VAL A 108 13.42 18.09 0.85
N PRO A 109 14.75 18.18 1.09
CA PRO A 109 15.76 17.78 0.11
C PRO A 109 15.51 16.38 -0.46
N THR A 110 15.90 16.14 -1.70
CA THR A 110 15.64 14.88 -2.43
C THR A 110 16.31 13.65 -1.82
N ALA A 111 17.30 13.84 -0.94
CA ALA A 111 17.87 12.74 -0.13
C ALA A 111 16.87 12.16 0.88
N TRP A 112 15.77 12.86 1.17
CA TRP A 112 14.70 12.38 2.03
C TRP A 112 13.62 11.66 1.21
N ASN A 113 13.40 10.41 1.55
CA ASN A 113 12.26 9.62 1.11
C ASN A 113 11.08 9.84 2.06
N TYR A 114 9.88 9.46 1.62
CA TYR A 114 8.68 9.63 2.42
C TYR A 114 7.76 8.41 2.35
N SER A 115 6.90 8.30 3.35
CA SER A 115 5.74 7.40 3.37
C SER A 115 4.60 8.10 4.09
N LEU A 116 3.36 7.74 3.75
CA LEU A 116 2.16 8.29 4.36
C LEU A 116 1.60 7.30 5.36
N GLY A 117 1.04 7.81 6.46
CA GLY A 117 0.45 7.04 7.54
C GLY A 117 -0.27 7.98 8.49
N ASP A 118 -1.31 7.54 9.20
CA ASP A 118 -1.90 8.33 10.29
C ASP A 118 -1.08 8.07 11.57
N PHE A 119 -0.27 9.02 12.01
CA PHE A 119 0.60 8.84 13.18
C PHE A 119 -0.08 9.27 14.49
N ASN A 120 -1.13 10.09 14.43
CA ASN A 120 -1.76 10.68 15.61
C ASN A 120 -3.14 10.08 15.95
N GLY A 121 -3.74 9.31 15.03
CA GLY A 121 -5.02 8.61 15.15
C GLY A 121 -6.23 9.49 14.84
N ASP A 122 -6.06 10.57 14.07
CA ASP A 122 -7.15 11.48 13.70
C ASP A 122 -7.90 11.08 12.42
N GLY A 123 -7.48 9.99 11.77
CA GLY A 123 -8.03 9.49 10.53
C GLY A 123 -7.56 10.26 9.31
N ARG A 124 -6.47 11.03 9.40
CA ARG A 124 -5.86 11.78 8.29
C ARG A 124 -4.45 11.30 8.03
N SER A 125 -3.99 11.55 6.81
CA SER A 125 -2.67 11.14 6.36
C SER A 125 -1.60 12.12 6.80
N ASP A 126 -0.66 11.66 7.61
CA ASP A 126 0.57 12.36 7.96
C ASP A 126 1.74 11.90 7.07
N ILE A 127 2.91 12.51 7.24
CA ILE A 127 4.10 12.20 6.44
C ILE A 127 5.27 11.77 7.33
N PHE A 128 5.74 10.54 7.13
CA PHE A 128 7.03 10.09 7.62
C PHE A 128 8.12 10.40 6.60
N TRP A 129 9.22 10.98 7.06
CA TRP A 129 10.39 11.33 6.28
C TRP A 129 11.60 10.53 6.75
N ARG A 130 12.36 9.95 5.80
CA ARG A 130 13.63 9.28 6.07
C ARG A 130 14.74 9.78 5.17
N ASN A 131 15.81 10.29 5.75
CA ASN A 131 17.00 10.67 5.02
C ASN A 131 17.82 9.43 4.63
N SER A 132 17.88 9.13 3.34
CA SER A 132 18.60 7.98 2.78
C SER A 132 20.12 8.05 2.93
N GLN A 133 20.68 9.22 3.23
CA GLN A 133 22.12 9.43 3.38
C GLN A 133 22.58 9.40 4.85
N THR A 134 21.75 9.89 5.77
CA THR A 134 22.12 10.03 7.20
C THR A 134 21.37 9.08 8.13
N GLY A 135 20.26 8.48 7.68
CA GLY A 135 19.38 7.67 8.53
C GLY A 135 18.53 8.48 9.50
N GLN A 136 18.52 9.82 9.38
CA GLN A 136 17.66 10.70 10.15
C GLN A 136 16.20 10.53 9.74
N ASN A 137 15.29 10.59 10.71
CA ASN A 137 13.85 10.45 10.48
C ASN A 137 13.10 11.66 11.03
N ALA A 138 11.96 11.99 10.41
CA ALA A 138 11.06 13.03 10.88
C ALA A 138 9.60 12.65 10.59
N ILE A 139 8.67 13.17 11.39
CA ILE A 139 7.23 13.05 11.15
C ILE A 139 6.65 14.44 11.04
N TRP A 140 5.84 14.65 10.00
CA TRP A 140 5.03 15.83 9.82
C TRP A 140 3.57 15.44 10.01
N LEU A 141 2.94 16.00 11.04
CA LEU A 141 1.49 15.86 11.23
C LEU A 141 0.78 16.87 10.33
N ILE A 142 -0.20 16.42 9.56
CA ILE A 142 -0.92 17.20 8.56
C ILE A 142 -2.35 17.42 9.03
N GLU A 143 -2.83 18.66 8.92
CA GLU A 143 -4.23 19.01 9.17
C GLU A 143 -4.80 19.62 7.89
N ASP A 144 -5.64 18.84 7.20
CA ASP A 144 -6.11 19.10 5.84
C ASP A 144 -4.93 19.25 4.85
N THR A 145 -4.61 20.48 4.43
CA THR A 145 -3.51 20.76 3.50
C THR A 145 -2.33 21.48 4.16
N ASN A 146 -2.33 21.59 5.50
CA ASN A 146 -1.33 22.33 6.28
C ASN A 146 -0.46 21.41 7.13
N VAL A 147 0.83 21.76 7.27
CA VAL A 147 1.72 21.09 8.22
C VAL A 147 1.45 21.65 9.62
N ALA A 148 0.69 20.94 10.45
CA ALA A 148 0.36 21.34 11.81
C ALA A 148 1.57 21.20 12.75
N GLN A 149 2.35 20.14 12.58
CA GLN A 149 3.56 19.88 13.36
C GLN A 149 4.62 19.21 12.49
N ALA A 150 5.89 19.58 12.67
CA ALA A 150 7.03 18.91 12.02
C ALA A 150 8.12 18.61 13.05
N VAL A 151 8.39 17.34 13.31
CA VAL A 151 9.33 16.89 14.34
C VAL A 151 10.37 15.97 13.75
N THR A 152 11.64 16.26 14.00
CA THR A 152 12.74 15.31 13.78
C THR A 152 12.80 14.34 14.94
N LEU A 153 12.78 13.04 14.67
CA LEU A 153 12.88 12.03 15.71
C LEU A 153 14.29 12.02 16.32
N PRO A 154 14.43 11.80 17.64
CA PRO A 154 15.70 12.01 18.36
C PRO A 154 16.78 10.99 17.98
N THR A 155 16.39 9.81 17.49
CA THR A 155 17.30 8.71 17.17
C THR A 155 17.44 8.56 15.66
N ASN A 156 18.65 8.75 15.15
CA ASN A 156 18.98 8.36 13.78
C ASN A 156 19.07 6.84 13.70
N VAL A 157 18.37 6.25 12.73
CA VAL A 157 18.44 4.81 12.47
C VAL A 157 19.36 4.60 11.27
N PRO A 158 20.48 3.86 11.39
CA PRO A 158 21.48 3.74 10.33
C PRO A 158 20.87 3.37 8.97
N THR A 159 21.48 3.84 7.88
CA THR A 159 20.96 3.69 6.51
C THR A 159 20.85 2.24 6.03
N ALA A 160 21.55 1.31 6.69
CA ALA A 160 21.39 -0.13 6.44
C ALA A 160 20.01 -0.66 6.83
N TRP A 161 19.25 0.07 7.65
CA TRP A 161 17.89 -0.29 8.02
C TRP A 161 16.88 0.28 7.03
N ASN A 162 16.02 -0.59 6.51
CA ASN A 162 14.82 -0.22 5.77
C ASN A 162 13.62 -0.17 6.73
N TYR A 163 12.54 0.47 6.30
CA TYR A 163 11.33 0.60 7.10
C TYR A 163 10.07 0.26 6.30
N SER A 164 9.04 -0.11 7.04
CA SER A 164 7.64 -0.14 6.61
C SER A 164 6.77 0.42 7.73
N LEU A 165 5.64 1.02 7.38
CA LEU A 165 4.65 1.51 8.34
C LEU A 165 3.57 0.46 8.57
N GLY A 166 3.03 0.43 9.77
CA GLY A 166 1.89 -0.41 10.14
C GLY A 166 1.52 -0.19 11.59
N ASP A 167 0.28 -0.41 12.00
CA ASP A 167 -0.18 -0.47 13.39
C ASP A 167 0.19 -1.84 13.99
N PHE A 168 1.09 -1.89 14.98
CA PHE A 168 1.49 -3.15 15.63
C PHE A 168 0.77 -3.38 16.96
N ASN A 169 0.08 -2.38 17.51
CA ASN A 169 -0.49 -2.42 18.87
C ASN A 169 -2.03 -2.28 18.91
N GLY A 170 -2.66 -2.03 17.76
CA GLY A 170 -4.11 -1.90 17.57
C GLY A 170 -4.68 -0.56 18.02
N ASP A 171 -3.88 0.49 18.16
CA ASP A 171 -4.34 1.82 18.59
C ASP A 171 -4.80 2.71 17.43
N GLY A 172 -4.75 2.21 16.19
CA GLY A 172 -5.15 2.91 14.98
C GLY A 172 -4.05 3.81 14.40
N ARG A 173 -2.88 3.89 15.04
CA ARG A 173 -1.78 4.75 14.58
C ARG A 173 -0.74 3.95 13.81
N SER A 174 -0.03 4.65 12.94
CA SER A 174 1.09 4.10 12.21
C SER A 174 2.31 4.00 13.11
N ASP A 175 2.76 2.78 13.34
CA ASP A 175 4.04 2.45 13.93
C ASP A 175 5.08 2.17 12.83
N ILE A 176 6.33 1.84 13.22
CA ILE A 176 7.42 1.59 12.28
C ILE A 176 8.05 0.22 12.51
N PHE A 177 8.02 -0.62 11.48
CA PHE A 177 8.87 -1.80 11.38
C PHE A 177 10.20 -1.45 10.73
N TRP A 178 11.30 -1.90 11.32
CA TRP A 178 12.65 -1.72 10.84
C TRP A 178 13.29 -3.06 10.50
N ARG A 179 13.94 -3.14 9.33
CA ARG A 179 14.72 -4.31 8.91
C ARG A 179 16.11 -3.93 8.45
N ASN A 180 17.14 -4.49 9.09
CA ASN A 180 18.52 -4.31 8.69
C ASN A 180 18.83 -5.17 7.45
N SER A 181 19.08 -4.51 6.32
CA SER A 181 19.38 -5.16 5.03
C SER A 181 20.74 -5.88 4.99
N GLN A 182 21.61 -5.67 5.97
CA GLN A 182 22.94 -6.29 6.05
C GLN A 182 22.96 -7.49 7.01
N THR A 183 22.21 -7.42 8.11
CA THR A 183 22.25 -8.44 9.17
C THR A 183 20.99 -9.29 9.27
N GLY A 184 19.88 -8.83 8.67
CA GLY A 184 18.57 -9.47 8.82
C GLY A 184 17.90 -9.23 10.18
N GLN A 185 18.47 -8.35 11.00
CA GLN A 185 17.88 -7.94 12.29
C GLN A 185 16.62 -7.11 12.06
N ASN A 186 15.61 -7.30 12.92
CA ASN A 186 14.35 -6.59 12.84
C ASN A 186 14.04 -5.86 14.15
N ALA A 187 13.32 -4.74 14.07
CA ALA A 187 12.86 -3.99 15.23
C ALA A 187 11.50 -3.36 14.95
N ILE A 188 10.71 -3.08 15.99
CA ILE A 188 9.43 -2.37 15.91
C ILE A 188 9.53 -1.16 16.84
N TRP A 189 9.10 0.00 16.34
CA TRP A 189 8.91 1.21 17.12
C TRP A 189 7.43 1.52 17.18
N LEU A 190 6.86 1.61 18.37
CA LEU A 190 5.49 2.08 18.58
C LEU A 190 5.48 3.60 18.72
N LEU A 191 4.45 4.26 18.18
CA LEU A 191 4.34 5.73 18.13
C LEU A 191 3.02 6.26 18.70
N ASP A 192 3.10 7.46 19.27
CA ASP A 192 1.94 8.31 19.61
C ASP A 192 2.21 9.70 19.03
N GLY A 193 1.66 9.96 17.85
CA GLY A 193 1.98 11.14 17.04
C GLY A 193 3.46 11.14 16.68
N THR A 194 4.18 12.16 17.15
CA THR A 194 5.63 12.30 16.90
C THR A 194 6.50 11.64 17.97
N ASN A 195 5.92 10.98 18.97
CA ASN A 195 6.64 10.39 20.09
C ASN A 195 6.84 8.89 19.87
N VAL A 196 8.08 8.41 19.95
CA VAL A 196 8.37 6.97 20.01
C VAL A 196 8.13 6.49 21.43
N THR A 197 7.06 5.73 21.66
CA THR A 197 6.64 5.26 22.98
C THR A 197 7.38 3.99 23.39
N GLU A 198 7.70 3.13 22.42
CA GLU A 198 8.46 1.90 22.61
C GLU A 198 9.34 1.63 21.37
N ALA A 199 10.53 1.05 21.59
CA ALA A 199 11.46 0.68 20.54
C ALA A 199 12.13 -0.65 20.88
N VAL A 200 11.68 -1.74 20.24
CA VAL A 200 12.07 -3.11 20.56
C VAL A 200 12.77 -3.76 19.39
N THR A 201 13.92 -4.38 19.64
CA THR A 201 14.58 -5.27 18.67
C THR A 201 14.02 -6.68 18.84
N LEU A 202 13.52 -7.27 17.75
CA LEU A 202 12.96 -8.61 17.77
C LEU A 202 14.07 -9.65 18.00
N PRO A 203 13.79 -10.73 18.76
CA PRO A 203 14.83 -11.65 19.25
C PRO A 203 15.49 -12.49 18.15
N THR A 204 14.81 -12.68 17.02
CA THR A 204 15.25 -13.54 15.92
C THR A 204 15.63 -12.71 14.71
N ASN A 205 16.88 -12.84 14.27
CA ASN A 205 17.31 -12.32 12.97
C ASN A 205 16.78 -13.23 11.88
N VAL A 206 16.16 -12.65 10.86
CA VAL A 206 15.71 -13.38 9.66
C VAL A 206 16.71 -13.12 8.54
N PRO A 207 17.36 -14.15 7.95
CA PRO A 207 18.41 -13.97 6.97
C PRO A 207 18.01 -13.00 5.84
N THR A 208 18.98 -12.27 5.29
CA THR A 208 18.74 -11.24 4.26
C THR A 208 18.24 -11.78 2.93
N SER A 209 18.29 -13.10 2.71
CA SER A 209 17.62 -13.77 1.59
C SER A 209 16.10 -13.87 1.74
N TRP A 210 15.55 -13.42 2.87
CA TRP A 210 14.12 -13.31 3.07
C TRP A 210 13.65 -11.87 2.90
N ASP A 211 12.67 -11.68 2.03
CA ASP A 211 11.89 -10.47 1.90
C ASP A 211 10.65 -10.54 2.78
N TYR A 212 9.98 -9.41 3.00
CA TYR A 212 8.81 -9.32 3.86
C TYR A 212 7.72 -8.43 3.30
N SER A 213 6.49 -8.65 3.77
CA SER A 213 5.35 -7.74 3.66
C SER A 213 4.59 -7.75 4.99
N LEU A 214 3.92 -6.64 5.30
CA LEU A 214 3.04 -6.52 6.46
C LEU A 214 1.59 -6.80 6.03
N GLY A 215 0.80 -7.37 6.92
CA GLY A 215 -0.64 -7.61 6.76
C GLY A 215 -1.20 -8.23 8.03
N ASP A 216 -2.51 -8.18 8.25
CA ASP A 216 -3.17 -8.89 9.36
C ASP A 216 -3.51 -10.32 8.91
N PHE A 217 -2.85 -11.34 9.45
CA PHE A 217 -3.09 -12.75 9.04
C PHE A 217 -4.02 -13.49 10.00
N ASN A 218 -4.39 -12.90 11.14
CA ASN A 218 -5.17 -13.56 12.19
C ASN A 218 -6.47 -12.82 12.58
N GLY A 219 -6.73 -11.64 12.00
CA GLY A 219 -7.92 -10.82 12.20
C GLY A 219 -7.94 -10.07 13.52
N ASN A 220 -6.80 -9.92 14.22
CA ASN A 220 -6.71 -9.17 15.47
C ASN A 220 -6.64 -7.66 15.25
N GLY A 221 -6.42 -7.25 14.01
CA GLY A 221 -6.34 -5.88 13.59
C GLY A 221 -5.03 -5.16 13.79
N THR A 222 -3.97 -5.92 13.96
CA THR A 222 -2.60 -5.44 14.05
C THR A 222 -1.77 -6.03 12.92
N SER A 223 -0.61 -5.45 12.67
CA SER A 223 0.34 -5.96 11.68
C SER A 223 0.96 -7.26 12.13
N ASP A 224 0.89 -8.24 11.25
CA ASP A 224 1.74 -9.42 11.24
C ASP A 224 2.78 -9.30 10.11
N ILE A 225 3.66 -10.30 9.96
CA ILE A 225 4.71 -10.30 8.94
C ILE A 225 4.64 -11.56 8.09
N PHE A 226 4.46 -11.40 6.78
CA PHE A 226 4.71 -12.43 5.79
C PHE A 226 6.17 -12.39 5.33
N TRP A 227 6.83 -13.53 5.36
CA TRP A 227 8.22 -13.71 4.95
C TRP A 227 8.29 -14.58 3.71
N ARG A 228 9.13 -14.19 2.74
CA ARG A 228 9.42 -14.98 1.54
C ARG A 228 10.90 -15.07 1.28
N ASN A 229 11.44 -16.28 1.17
CA ASN A 229 12.82 -16.51 0.80
C ASN A 229 13.00 -16.37 -0.73
N SER A 230 13.71 -15.35 -1.17
CA SER A 230 13.94 -15.06 -2.59
C SER A 230 14.90 -16.05 -3.28
N GLN A 231 15.56 -16.92 -2.52
CA GLN A 231 16.47 -17.95 -3.06
C GLN A 231 15.81 -19.34 -3.17
N THR A 232 14.93 -19.69 -2.21
CA THR A 232 14.34 -21.03 -2.12
C THR A 232 12.84 -21.06 -2.44
N GLY A 233 12.17 -19.91 -2.41
CA GLY A 233 10.71 -19.82 -2.55
C GLY A 233 9.94 -20.24 -1.29
N GLN A 234 10.63 -20.50 -0.17
CA GLN A 234 10.00 -20.81 1.10
C GLN A 234 9.26 -19.59 1.64
N ASN A 235 8.10 -19.79 2.27
CA ASN A 235 7.32 -18.73 2.89
C ASN A 235 7.09 -19.02 4.38
N ALA A 236 6.93 -17.98 5.19
CA ALA A 236 6.62 -18.08 6.61
C ALA A 236 5.75 -16.89 7.04
N ILE A 237 5.01 -17.04 8.14
CA ILE A 237 4.23 -15.98 8.75
C ILE A 237 4.64 -15.85 10.21
N TRP A 238 4.84 -14.61 10.66
CA TRP A 238 4.98 -14.25 12.07
C TRP A 238 3.75 -13.49 12.50
N LEU A 239 2.99 -14.06 13.44
CA LEU A 239 1.88 -13.38 14.09
C LEU A 239 2.42 -12.57 15.27
N LEU A 240 2.03 -11.31 15.36
CA LEU A 240 2.50 -10.35 16.36
C LEU A 240 1.38 -9.98 17.35
N GLU A 241 1.82 -9.66 18.57
CA GLU A 241 1.00 -9.02 19.60
C GLU A 241 1.82 -7.84 20.15
N GLY A 242 1.56 -6.62 19.65
CA GLY A 242 2.44 -5.49 19.93
C GLY A 242 3.83 -5.72 19.32
N THR A 243 4.87 -5.54 20.14
CA THR A 243 6.25 -5.81 19.73
C THR A 243 6.70 -7.27 19.94
N ASN A 244 5.79 -8.18 20.31
CA ASN A 244 6.12 -9.58 20.57
C ASN A 244 5.75 -10.49 19.40
N VAL A 245 6.61 -11.47 19.08
CA VAL A 245 6.30 -12.53 18.11
C VAL A 245 5.55 -13.65 18.84
N ALA A 246 4.22 -13.65 18.73
CA ALA A 246 3.36 -14.62 19.40
C ALA A 246 3.43 -16.00 18.73
N GLU A 247 3.47 -16.04 17.40
CA GLU A 247 3.65 -17.26 16.61
C GLU A 247 4.58 -17.01 15.43
N ALA A 248 5.40 -18.00 15.08
CA ALA A 248 6.21 -17.99 13.86
C ALA A 248 6.20 -19.38 13.22
N ALA A 249 5.71 -19.47 11.99
CA ALA A 249 5.56 -20.76 11.30
C ALA A 249 5.88 -20.65 9.81
N THR A 250 6.50 -21.70 9.26
CA THR A 250 6.73 -21.85 7.82
C THR A 250 5.48 -22.41 7.15
N LEU A 251 5.11 -21.86 6.00
CA LEU A 251 4.01 -22.39 5.18
C LEU A 251 4.44 -23.69 4.48
N PRO A 252 3.51 -24.64 4.25
CA PRO A 252 3.84 -26.02 3.88
C PRO A 252 4.44 -26.19 2.47
N THR A 253 4.22 -25.24 1.56
CA THR A 253 4.66 -25.33 0.17
C THR A 253 5.65 -24.22 -0.17
N ASN A 254 6.81 -24.58 -0.72
CA ASN A 254 7.70 -23.61 -1.34
C ASN A 254 7.11 -23.22 -2.71
N VAL A 255 6.91 -21.93 -2.93
CA VAL A 255 6.45 -21.40 -4.22
C VAL A 255 7.69 -20.97 -5.01
N PRO A 256 7.94 -21.52 -6.22
CA PRO A 256 9.16 -21.22 -6.98
C PRO A 256 9.44 -19.72 -7.09
N THR A 257 10.72 -19.34 -7.13
CA THR A 257 11.15 -17.93 -7.14
C THR A 257 10.76 -17.16 -8.40
N SER A 258 10.27 -17.85 -9.44
CA SER A 258 9.63 -17.22 -10.61
C SER A 258 8.21 -16.71 -10.34
N TRP A 259 7.68 -16.91 -9.12
CA TRP A 259 6.42 -16.35 -8.70
C TRP A 259 6.64 -15.16 -7.77
N ASP A 260 6.02 -14.04 -8.12
CA ASP A 260 5.87 -12.86 -7.29
C ASP A 260 4.56 -12.96 -6.50
N TYR A 261 4.41 -12.13 -5.47
CA TYR A 261 3.23 -12.11 -4.61
C TYR A 261 2.70 -10.72 -4.33
N SER A 262 1.44 -10.64 -3.93
CA SER A 262 0.79 -9.49 -3.31
C SER A 262 -0.19 -9.98 -2.26
N LEU A 263 -0.44 -9.16 -1.24
CA LEU A 263 -1.40 -9.46 -0.18
C LEU A 263 -2.73 -8.78 -0.47
N GLY A 264 -3.83 -9.42 -0.10
CA GLY A 264 -5.18 -8.85 -0.14
C GLY A 264 -6.18 -9.80 0.49
N ASP A 265 -7.36 -9.33 0.90
CA ASP A 265 -8.42 -10.19 1.42
C ASP A 265 -9.27 -10.69 0.25
N PHE A 266 -9.09 -11.95 -0.18
CA PHE A 266 -9.80 -12.49 -1.34
C PHE A 266 -11.14 -13.15 -0.95
N ASN A 267 -11.41 -13.33 0.34
CA ASN A 267 -12.58 -14.07 0.81
C ASN A 267 -13.50 -13.26 1.76
N GLY A 268 -13.12 -12.03 2.09
CA GLY A 268 -13.91 -11.07 2.86
C GLY A 268 -13.91 -11.35 4.37
N ASN A 269 -12.92 -12.09 4.88
CA ASN A 269 -12.84 -12.43 6.31
C ASN A 269 -12.09 -11.40 7.15
N GLY A 270 -11.59 -10.32 6.54
CA GLY A 270 -10.79 -9.29 7.20
C GLY A 270 -9.35 -9.71 7.50
N THR A 271 -8.85 -10.78 6.88
CA THR A 271 -7.46 -11.24 6.99
C THR A 271 -6.78 -11.24 5.63
N SER A 272 -5.46 -11.13 5.63
CA SER A 272 -4.63 -11.09 4.44
C SER A 272 -4.46 -12.49 3.86
N ASP A 273 -4.80 -12.63 2.59
CA ASP A 273 -4.52 -13.78 1.74
C ASP A 273 -3.35 -13.46 0.79
N VAL A 274 -2.94 -14.42 -0.05
CA VAL A 274 -1.81 -14.22 -0.98
C VAL A 274 -2.23 -14.45 -2.43
N PHE A 275 -2.07 -13.42 -3.26
CA PHE A 275 -2.08 -13.54 -4.72
C PHE A 275 -0.68 -13.85 -5.22
N TRP A 276 -0.57 -14.87 -6.08
CA TRP A 276 0.66 -15.31 -6.71
C TRP A 276 0.61 -15.05 -8.21
N ARG A 277 1.69 -14.50 -8.77
CA ARG A 277 1.85 -14.30 -10.22
C ARG A 277 3.19 -14.83 -10.70
N ASN A 278 3.18 -15.72 -11.67
CA ASN A 278 4.39 -16.22 -12.29
C ASN A 278 4.93 -15.20 -13.32
N SER A 279 6.09 -14.61 -13.05
CA SER A 279 6.72 -13.60 -13.90
C SER A 279 7.31 -14.15 -15.21
N GLN A 280 7.35 -15.47 -15.39
CA GLN A 280 7.84 -16.12 -16.62
C GLN A 280 6.69 -16.61 -17.51
N THR A 281 5.61 -17.12 -16.92
CA THR A 281 4.51 -17.77 -17.66
C THR A 281 3.21 -16.96 -17.67
N GLY A 282 3.07 -15.98 -16.76
CA GLY A 282 1.83 -15.25 -16.56
C GLY A 282 0.73 -16.03 -15.84
N GLN A 283 1.03 -17.22 -15.31
CA GLN A 283 0.10 -18.00 -14.49
C GLN A 283 -0.17 -17.27 -13.17
N ASN A 284 -1.40 -17.37 -12.68
CA ASN A 284 -1.80 -16.75 -11.40
C ASN A 284 -2.42 -17.80 -10.46
N ALA A 285 -2.28 -17.59 -9.15
CA ALA A 285 -2.89 -18.43 -8.13
C ALA A 285 -3.25 -17.60 -6.89
N ILE A 286 -4.18 -18.10 -6.07
CA ILE A 286 -4.57 -17.48 -4.80
C ILE A 286 -4.42 -18.51 -3.70
N TRP A 287 -3.85 -18.09 -2.58
CA TRP A 287 -3.84 -18.83 -1.32
C TRP A 287 -4.71 -18.11 -0.31
N LEU A 288 -5.77 -18.76 0.16
CA LEU A 288 -6.55 -18.30 1.29
C LEU A 288 -5.87 -18.76 2.58
N LEU A 289 -5.63 -17.84 3.50
CA LEU A 289 -4.93 -18.07 4.75
C LEU A 289 -5.89 -18.09 5.93
N ASN A 290 -5.46 -18.76 7.00
CA ASN A 290 -6.09 -18.70 8.31
C ASN A 290 -4.98 -18.75 9.37
N GLY A 291 -4.54 -17.59 9.84
CA GLY A 291 -3.32 -17.44 10.61
C GLY A 291 -2.12 -17.94 9.83
N THR A 292 -1.41 -18.92 10.39
CA THR A 292 -0.22 -19.52 9.79
C THR A 292 -0.51 -20.71 8.86
N ASN A 293 -1.78 -20.99 8.55
CA ASN A 293 -2.18 -22.12 7.70
C ASN A 293 -2.67 -21.66 6.33
N VAL A 294 -2.32 -22.41 5.28
CA VAL A 294 -2.95 -22.29 3.96
C VAL A 294 -4.25 -23.09 3.97
N ALA A 295 -5.38 -22.40 4.11
CA ALA A 295 -6.71 -23.01 4.17
C ALA A 295 -7.17 -23.51 2.80
N GLU A 296 -6.89 -22.75 1.75
CA GLU A 296 -7.17 -23.11 0.36
C GLU A 296 -6.08 -22.58 -0.56
N ALA A 297 -5.78 -23.29 -1.64
CA ALA A 297 -4.88 -22.83 -2.68
C ALA A 297 -5.37 -23.29 -4.06
N ALA A 298 -5.56 -22.36 -4.99
CA ALA A 298 -5.96 -22.69 -6.36
C ALA A 298 -5.25 -21.81 -7.40
N THR A 299 -5.00 -22.39 -8.58
CA THR A 299 -4.56 -21.64 -9.76
C THR A 299 -5.77 -21.04 -10.46
N LEU A 300 -5.69 -19.77 -10.86
CA LEU A 300 -6.72 -19.12 -11.65
C LEU A 300 -6.76 -19.69 -13.08
N PRO A 301 -7.93 -19.73 -13.73
CA PRO A 301 -8.16 -20.54 -14.93
C PRO A 301 -7.45 -20.03 -16.19
N THR A 302 -6.98 -18.79 -16.21
CA THR A 302 -6.31 -18.22 -17.39
C THR A 302 -4.97 -17.60 -17.02
N ASN A 303 -3.97 -17.84 -17.87
CA ASN A 303 -2.69 -17.15 -17.78
C ASN A 303 -2.85 -15.74 -18.38
N VAL A 304 -2.42 -14.73 -17.66
CA VAL A 304 -2.38 -13.35 -18.16
C VAL A 304 -0.95 -13.08 -18.61
N PRO A 305 -0.70 -12.76 -19.90
CA PRO A 305 0.65 -12.56 -20.41
C PRO A 305 1.48 -11.60 -19.55
N THR A 306 2.79 -11.83 -19.49
CA THR A 306 3.70 -11.05 -18.63
C THR A 306 3.85 -9.58 -19.04
N SER A 307 3.33 -9.20 -20.22
CA SER A 307 3.18 -7.80 -20.64
C SER A 307 2.11 -7.04 -19.85
N TRP A 308 1.27 -7.74 -19.08
CA TRP A 308 0.26 -7.13 -18.24
C TRP A 308 0.77 -6.96 -16.80
N ASP A 309 0.69 -5.73 -16.32
CA ASP A 309 0.86 -5.37 -14.92
C ASP A 309 -0.48 -5.51 -14.18
N TYR A 310 -0.44 -5.57 -12.84
CA TYR A 310 -1.64 -5.69 -12.03
C TYR A 310 -1.61 -4.78 -10.79
N SER A 311 -2.79 -4.50 -10.28
CA SER A 311 -3.03 -3.97 -8.93
C SER A 311 -4.24 -4.64 -8.32
N LEU A 312 -4.27 -4.75 -6.99
CA LEU A 312 -5.41 -5.28 -6.24
C LEU A 312 -6.29 -4.12 -5.77
N GLY A 313 -7.58 -4.39 -5.61
CA GLY A 313 -8.56 -3.44 -5.07
C GLY A 313 -9.96 -4.02 -5.11
N ASP A 314 -10.88 -3.56 -4.26
CA ASP A 314 -12.29 -3.91 -4.39
C ASP A 314 -12.93 -3.03 -5.48
N PHE A 315 -13.22 -3.59 -6.66
CA PHE A 315 -13.78 -2.83 -7.78
C PHE A 315 -15.30 -2.90 -7.83
N ASN A 316 -15.94 -3.71 -6.97
CA ASN A 316 -17.36 -3.97 -7.03
C ASN A 316 -18.11 -3.74 -5.69
N ASN A 317 -17.37 -3.39 -4.63
CA ASN A 317 -17.83 -3.16 -3.26
C ASN A 317 -18.50 -4.41 -2.65
N ASN A 318 -17.88 -5.58 -2.83
CA ASN A 318 -18.30 -6.81 -2.15
C ASN A 318 -17.47 -7.13 -0.89
N GLY A 319 -16.49 -6.29 -0.57
CA GLY A 319 -15.60 -6.44 0.58
C GLY A 319 -14.42 -7.39 0.32
N THR A 320 -14.20 -7.83 -0.93
CA THR A 320 -13.11 -8.72 -1.33
C THR A 320 -12.21 -8.07 -2.39
N SER A 321 -10.98 -8.56 -2.49
CA SER A 321 -9.97 -8.06 -3.41
C SER A 321 -10.21 -8.59 -4.82
N ASP A 322 -10.39 -7.68 -5.76
CA ASP A 322 -10.41 -7.94 -7.20
C ASP A 322 -9.04 -7.57 -7.82
N ILE A 323 -8.85 -7.84 -9.12
CA ILE A 323 -7.58 -7.59 -9.82
C ILE A 323 -7.80 -6.68 -11.02
N PHE A 324 -7.17 -5.51 -11.02
CA PHE A 324 -7.03 -4.67 -12.21
C PHE A 324 -5.79 -5.07 -12.99
N TRP A 325 -5.94 -5.22 -14.30
CA TRP A 325 -4.92 -5.60 -15.26
C TRP A 325 -4.69 -4.48 -16.25
N ARG A 326 -3.42 -4.18 -16.53
CA ARG A 326 -3.01 -3.23 -17.57
C ARG A 326 -1.92 -3.79 -18.46
N ASN A 327 -2.16 -3.82 -19.76
CA ASN A 327 -1.15 -4.19 -20.73
C ASN A 327 -0.18 -3.02 -20.98
N SER A 328 1.06 -3.15 -20.53
CA SER A 328 2.11 -2.14 -20.68
C SER A 328 2.53 -1.89 -22.14
N GLN A 329 2.20 -2.79 -23.06
CA GLN A 329 2.58 -2.71 -24.48
C GLN A 329 1.45 -2.15 -25.37
N THR A 330 0.20 -2.48 -25.07
CA THR A 330 -0.96 -2.07 -25.89
C THR A 330 -1.80 -0.97 -25.24
N GLY A 331 -1.73 -0.82 -23.92
CA GLY A 331 -2.59 0.09 -23.16
C GLY A 331 -3.98 -0.48 -22.83
N ASP A 332 -4.24 -1.75 -23.16
CA ASP A 332 -5.49 -2.42 -22.81
C ASP A 332 -5.62 -2.59 -21.30
N ASN A 333 -6.85 -2.51 -20.79
CA ASN A 333 -7.15 -2.61 -19.37
C ASN A 333 -8.30 -3.58 -19.15
N ALA A 334 -8.27 -4.32 -18.04
CA ALA A 334 -9.35 -5.20 -17.64
C ALA A 334 -9.44 -5.30 -16.12
N ILE A 335 -10.63 -5.62 -15.59
CA ILE A 335 -10.83 -5.99 -14.19
C ILE A 335 -11.27 -7.45 -14.15
N TRP A 336 -10.63 -8.24 -13.29
CA TRP A 336 -11.08 -9.56 -12.90
C TRP A 336 -11.76 -9.48 -11.55
N LEU A 337 -13.01 -9.94 -11.50
CA LEU A 337 -13.73 -10.10 -10.25
C LEU A 337 -13.38 -11.46 -9.63
N ILE A 338 -13.05 -11.45 -8.34
CA ILE A 338 -12.58 -12.61 -7.59
C ILE A 338 -13.50 -12.86 -6.39
N GLU A 339 -13.81 -14.13 -6.12
CA GLU A 339 -14.49 -14.55 -4.89
C GLU A 339 -13.78 -15.79 -4.32
N GLY A 340 -13.03 -15.60 -3.25
CA GLY A 340 -12.13 -16.60 -2.69
C GLY A 340 -11.04 -16.97 -3.71
N THR A 341 -11.04 -18.23 -4.14
CA THR A 341 -10.12 -18.73 -5.17
C THR A 341 -10.70 -18.72 -6.58
N ASN A 342 -11.93 -18.23 -6.75
CA ASN A 342 -12.65 -18.27 -8.01
C ASN A 342 -12.52 -16.95 -8.78
N TYR A 343 -12.11 -17.06 -10.04
CA TYR A 343 -12.33 -16.02 -11.04
C TYR A 343 -13.79 -16.07 -11.49
N THR A 344 -14.57 -15.03 -11.23
CA THR A 344 -16.02 -15.02 -11.48
C THR A 344 -16.40 -14.29 -12.77
N ASN A 345 -15.69 -13.20 -13.11
CA ASN A 345 -15.98 -12.41 -14.29
C ASN A 345 -14.76 -11.60 -14.78
N THR A 346 -14.74 -11.22 -16.06
CA THR A 346 -13.85 -10.18 -16.61
C THR A 346 -14.68 -9.04 -17.16
N ALA A 347 -14.25 -7.82 -16.87
CA ALA A 347 -14.70 -6.63 -17.56
C ALA A 347 -13.55 -5.99 -18.32
N ALA A 348 -13.69 -5.87 -19.64
CA ALA A 348 -12.78 -5.07 -20.44
C ALA A 348 -13.08 -3.59 -20.22
N LEU A 349 -12.03 -2.81 -19.96
CA LEU A 349 -12.10 -1.36 -19.84
C LEU A 349 -11.56 -0.71 -21.11
N ALA A 350 -11.74 0.61 -21.23
CA ALA A 350 -11.21 1.33 -22.37
C ALA A 350 -9.68 1.23 -22.46
N ASN A 351 -9.18 1.20 -23.69
CA ASN A 351 -7.76 1.29 -23.96
C ASN A 351 -7.25 2.68 -23.55
N VAL A 352 -6.15 2.72 -22.81
CA VAL A 352 -5.46 3.97 -22.42
C VAL A 352 -4.02 3.90 -22.91
N PRO A 353 -3.55 4.86 -23.72
CA PRO A 353 -2.21 4.82 -24.32
C PRO A 353 -1.11 4.54 -23.29
N THR A 354 -0.08 3.81 -23.67
CA THR A 354 1.00 3.35 -22.77
C THR A 354 1.82 4.47 -22.13
N ALA A 355 1.74 5.69 -22.65
CA ALA A 355 2.29 6.89 -22.00
C ALA A 355 1.61 7.21 -20.66
N TRP A 356 0.39 6.72 -20.43
CA TRP A 356 -0.33 6.85 -19.18
C TRP A 356 -0.08 5.67 -18.25
N SER A 357 -0.06 5.93 -16.95
CA SER A 357 0.08 4.95 -15.90
C SER A 357 -0.93 5.19 -14.80
N SER A 358 -1.42 4.10 -14.21
CA SER A 358 -2.35 4.08 -13.08
C SER A 358 -1.70 3.71 -11.75
N VAL A 359 -0.39 3.46 -11.77
CA VAL A 359 0.38 3.11 -10.59
C VAL A 359 1.25 4.32 -10.24
N PRO A 360 1.36 4.71 -8.96
CA PRO A 360 2.36 5.66 -8.51
C PRO A 360 3.76 5.25 -9.01
N ILE A 361 4.60 6.23 -9.37
CA ILE A 361 5.97 5.97 -9.85
C ILE A 361 6.94 6.03 -8.68
#